data_AF-K1YPD8-F1
#
_entry.id   AF-K1YPD8-F1
#
_cell.length_a   1.000
_cell.length_b   1.000
_cell.length_c   1.000
_cell.angle_alpha   90.00
_cell.angle_beta   90.00
_cell.angle_gamma   90.00
#
_symmetry.space_group_name_H-M   'P 1'
#
loop_
_entity.id
_entity.type
_entity.pdbx_description
1 polymer ?
#
loop_
_entity_poly.entity_id
_entity_poly.type
_entity_poly.pdbx_seq_one_letter_code
_entity_poly.pdbx_strand_id
1 'polypeptide(L)'
;MEREKYSFSINFLMIVTLGIVFVLASFVIIFTVRTNIRKQALLDAEKKANIIIDRNLATHTYFSKILKPKLFDFMDIKKTPDYFEPSCMSSTFAVREIDTFFKSVIKEDYYYKECAVNARSPENEADDFEKAFIHELNSNSDLNIKSLIRKIDGKYFYVTMQRGEMMEESCLRCHSSHDKAPKGLVDIYGPVRSFNRKIGDVISAISIRVPLNHAYVNADKFSIQLSLLLLIIVFLAFTAYFMVYRGFIGSPIKNIDDKILNIINDDKKLGENVPLPLAKEIRNLTMSFNTMSSRLRTNMDTLEHQVDERTKDLQLALSEIKTLSGIIPICCYCKHIRDDKGYWNKVERYVQEHTDAKFTHSICPDCMQKHFPEASDEENL
;
A
#
# COMPACT_ATOMS: atom_id res chain seq x y z
N MET A 1 -31.86 19.83 -10.95
CA MET A 1 -30.55 20.14 -11.56
C MET A 1 -29.51 20.09 -10.44
N GLU A 2 -28.47 19.28 -10.64
CA GLU A 2 -27.18 19.29 -9.93
C GLU A 2 -27.13 18.86 -8.45
N ARG A 3 -26.89 17.57 -8.25
CA ARG A 3 -25.96 17.05 -7.21
C ARG A 3 -25.40 15.68 -7.61
N GLU A 4 -24.82 15.56 -8.81
CA GLU A 4 -23.84 14.49 -9.07
C GLU A 4 -22.53 14.88 -8.38
N LYS A 5 -22.50 14.70 -7.07
CA LYS A 5 -21.36 15.03 -6.23
C LYS A 5 -20.34 13.89 -6.37
N TYR A 6 -19.43 14.01 -7.34
CA TYR A 6 -18.21 13.20 -7.54
C TYR A 6 -18.23 11.83 -6.82
N SER A 7 -19.03 10.88 -7.30
CA SER A 7 -18.96 9.51 -6.82
C SER A 7 -17.72 8.87 -7.43
N PHE A 8 -16.60 8.88 -6.70
CA PHE A 8 -15.46 8.06 -7.06
C PHE A 8 -15.92 6.61 -7.17
N SER A 9 -15.55 5.92 -8.27
CA SER A 9 -15.88 4.51 -8.40
C SER A 9 -15.26 3.73 -7.24
N ILE A 10 -15.97 2.73 -6.73
CA ILE A 10 -15.48 1.88 -5.62
C ILE A 10 -14.08 1.32 -5.96
N ASN A 11 -13.82 1.05 -7.23
CA ASN A 11 -12.51 0.64 -7.73
C ASN A 11 -11.42 1.71 -7.49
N PHE A 12 -11.69 2.98 -7.82
CA PHE A 12 -10.74 4.06 -7.56
C PHE A 12 -10.41 4.16 -6.07
N LEU A 13 -11.42 4.08 -5.20
CA LEU A 13 -11.22 4.10 -3.76
C LEU A 13 -10.34 2.91 -3.30
N MET A 14 -10.62 1.69 -3.77
CA MET A 14 -9.83 0.50 -3.45
C MET A 14 -8.36 0.60 -3.92
N ILE A 15 -8.11 1.13 -5.12
CA ILE A 15 -6.76 1.33 -5.66
C ILE A 15 -5.99 2.31 -4.77
N VAL A 16 -6.63 3.43 -4.41
CA VAL A 16 -6.00 4.46 -3.56
C VAL A 16 -5.71 3.92 -2.17
N THR A 17 -6.65 3.21 -1.54
CA THR A 17 -6.42 2.63 -0.21
C THR A 17 -5.31 1.59 -0.22
N LEU A 18 -5.29 0.69 -1.22
CA LEU A 18 -4.23 -0.30 -1.37
C LEU A 18 -2.86 0.36 -1.61
N GLY A 19 -2.82 1.41 -2.42
CA GLY A 19 -1.61 2.19 -2.67
C GLY A 19 -1.07 2.85 -1.40
N ILE A 20 -1.94 3.48 -0.60
CA ILE A 20 -1.57 4.10 0.68
C ILE A 20 -1.01 3.04 1.64
N VAL A 21 -1.69 1.90 1.79
CA VAL A 21 -1.24 0.81 2.66
C VAL A 21 0.14 0.32 2.24
N PHE A 22 0.38 0.17 0.93
CA PHE A 22 1.68 -0.27 0.43
C PHE A 22 2.80 0.75 0.70
N VAL A 23 2.53 2.03 0.48
CA VAL A 23 3.52 3.10 0.72
C VAL A 23 3.89 3.14 2.21
N LEU A 24 2.90 3.03 3.11
CA LEU A 24 3.13 2.97 4.54
C LEU A 24 3.95 1.72 4.93
N ALA A 25 3.58 0.54 4.42
CA ALA A 25 4.31 -0.69 4.69
C ALA A 25 5.76 -0.61 4.19
N SER A 26 5.99 -0.08 2.98
CA SER A 26 7.32 0.11 2.42
C SER A 26 8.17 1.06 3.24
N PHE A 27 7.59 2.18 3.68
CA PHE A 27 8.28 3.12 4.55
C PHE A 27 8.70 2.46 5.87
N VAL A 28 7.79 1.71 6.51
CA VAL A 28 8.09 0.97 7.75
C VAL A 28 9.19 -0.06 7.54
N ILE A 29 9.15 -0.83 6.45
CA ILE A 29 10.17 -1.84 6.13
C ILE A 29 11.52 -1.17 5.91
N ILE A 30 11.59 -0.16 5.05
CA ILE A 30 12.85 0.56 4.75
C ILE A 30 13.43 1.19 6.02
N PHE A 31 12.59 1.85 6.82
CA PHE A 31 13.01 2.46 8.07
C PHE A 31 13.54 1.42 9.07
N THR A 32 12.82 0.31 9.23
CA THR A 32 13.20 -0.77 10.17
C THR A 32 14.50 -1.45 9.74
N VAL A 33 14.65 -1.75 8.45
CA VAL A 33 15.87 -2.35 7.90
C VAL A 33 17.06 -1.41 8.07
N ARG A 34 16.91 -0.13 7.72
CA ARG A 34 17.98 0.87 7.85
C ARG A 34 18.43 1.04 9.30
N THR A 35 17.48 1.14 10.24
CA THR A 35 17.79 1.27 11.67
C THR A 35 18.47 0.02 12.22
N ASN A 36 18.00 -1.17 11.85
CA ASN A 36 18.61 -2.43 12.27
C ASN A 36 20.05 -2.60 11.75
N ILE A 37 20.32 -2.29 10.47
CA ILE A 37 21.68 -2.38 9.92
C ILE A 37 22.62 -1.40 10.66
N ARG A 38 22.18 -0.16 10.88
CA ARG A 38 23.00 0.83 11.61
C ARG A 38 23.25 0.43 13.06
N LYS A 39 22.25 -0.14 13.73
CA LYS A 39 22.38 -0.67 15.10
C LYS A 39 23.36 -1.85 15.14
N GLN A 40 23.25 -2.78 14.19
CA GLN A 40 24.17 -3.91 14.09
C GLN A 40 25.61 -3.46 13.84
N ALA A 41 25.81 -2.47 12.96
CA ALA A 41 27.12 -1.89 12.70
C ALA A 41 27.72 -1.23 13.95
N LEU A 42 26.89 -0.55 14.76
CA LEU A 42 27.33 0.03 16.03
C LEU A 42 27.75 -1.06 17.03
N LEU A 43 26.95 -2.11 17.18
CA LEU A 43 27.26 -3.24 18.06
C LEU A 43 28.52 -3.98 17.63
N ASP A 44 28.74 -4.14 16.33
CA ASP A 44 29.97 -4.74 15.79
C ASP A 44 31.19 -3.85 16.06
N ALA A 45 31.07 -2.54 15.85
CA ALA A 45 32.13 -1.58 16.14
C ALA A 45 32.47 -1.54 17.64
N GLU A 46 31.47 -1.60 18.51
CA GLU A 46 31.64 -1.68 19.96
C GLU A 46 32.39 -2.95 20.37
N LYS A 47 31.97 -4.11 19.89
CA LYS A 47 32.66 -5.39 20.18
C LYS A 47 34.12 -5.38 19.71
N LYS A 48 34.37 -4.90 18.50
CA LYS A 48 35.73 -4.75 17.96
C LYS A 48 36.58 -3.82 18.80
N ALA A 49 36.02 -2.67 19.19
CA ALA A 49 36.71 -1.70 20.04
C ALA A 49 37.09 -2.31 21.38
N ASN A 50 36.16 -2.99 22.05
CA ASN A 50 36.40 -3.61 23.35
C ASN A 50 37.46 -4.72 23.26
N ILE A 51 37.41 -5.59 22.24
CA ILE A 51 38.43 -6.63 22.04
C ILE A 51 39.83 -6.02 21.88
N ILE A 52 39.96 -4.94 21.10
CA ILE A 52 41.25 -4.27 20.89
C ILE A 52 41.73 -3.60 22.19
N ILE A 53 40.84 -2.90 22.91
CA ILE A 53 41.17 -2.26 24.18
C ILE A 53 41.59 -3.31 25.22
N ASP A 54 40.80 -4.36 25.43
CA ASP A 54 41.07 -5.40 26.41
C ASP A 54 42.38 -6.13 26.11
N ARG A 55 42.67 -6.40 24.82
CA ARG A 55 43.93 -7.00 24.39
C ARG A 55 45.13 -6.08 24.67
N ASN A 56 45.00 -4.79 24.37
CA ASN A 56 46.08 -3.84 24.59
C ASN A 56 46.28 -3.59 26.09
N LEU A 57 45.21 -3.54 26.88
CA LEU A 57 45.27 -3.45 28.34
C LEU A 57 45.91 -4.70 28.97
N ALA A 58 45.59 -5.89 28.48
CA ALA A 58 46.23 -7.14 28.92
C ALA A 58 47.73 -7.13 28.57
N THR A 59 48.09 -6.61 27.40
CA THR A 59 49.48 -6.43 26.98
C THR A 59 50.20 -5.45 27.90
N HIS A 60 49.62 -4.27 28.14
CA HIS A 60 50.12 -3.27 29.08
C HIS A 60 50.35 -3.87 30.48
N THR A 61 49.37 -4.64 30.96
CA THR A 61 49.41 -5.34 32.25
C THR A 61 50.54 -6.37 32.31
N TYR A 62 50.76 -7.14 31.24
CA TYR A 62 51.88 -8.09 31.16
C TYR A 62 53.23 -7.36 31.28
N PHE A 63 53.41 -6.26 30.54
CA PHE A 63 54.63 -5.47 30.63
C PHE A 63 54.84 -4.92 32.04
N SER A 64 53.80 -4.33 32.64
CA SER A 64 53.88 -3.70 33.96
C SER A 64 54.04 -4.70 35.11
N LYS A 65 53.29 -5.81 35.11
CA LYS A 65 53.25 -6.77 36.26
C LYS A 65 54.21 -7.95 36.12
N ILE A 66 54.59 -8.34 34.90
CA ILE A 66 55.41 -9.54 34.68
C ILE A 66 56.80 -9.18 34.15
N LEU A 67 56.89 -8.42 33.05
CA LEU A 67 58.16 -8.16 32.38
C LEU A 67 59.05 -7.19 33.17
N LYS A 68 58.55 -5.98 33.47
CA LYS A 68 59.34 -4.92 34.12
C LYS A 68 59.94 -5.37 35.46
N PRO A 69 59.20 -5.99 36.41
CA PRO A 69 59.79 -6.39 37.68
C PRO A 69 60.95 -7.37 37.51
N LYS A 70 60.80 -8.38 36.64
CA LYS A 70 61.87 -9.36 36.35
C LYS A 70 63.07 -8.72 35.67
N LEU A 71 62.82 -7.81 34.72
CA LEU A 71 63.87 -7.07 34.03
C LEU A 71 64.64 -6.16 35.00
N PHE A 72 63.93 -5.49 35.90
CA PHE A 72 64.50 -4.56 36.87
C PHE A 72 65.37 -5.28 37.91
N ASP A 73 64.95 -6.48 38.31
CA ASP A 73 65.73 -7.39 39.15
C ASP A 73 66.97 -7.91 38.42
N PHE A 74 66.81 -8.42 37.18
CA PHE A 74 67.92 -8.95 36.38
C PHE A 74 69.02 -7.91 36.08
N MET A 75 68.65 -6.67 35.75
CA MET A 75 69.62 -5.62 35.43
C MET A 75 70.21 -4.93 36.66
N ASP A 76 69.77 -5.30 37.87
CA ASP A 76 70.11 -4.63 39.12
C ASP A 76 69.99 -3.11 38.96
N ILE A 77 68.77 -2.62 38.71
CA ILE A 77 68.52 -1.20 38.35
C ILE A 77 69.02 -0.22 39.42
N LYS A 78 69.25 -0.69 40.65
CA LYS A 78 69.91 0.12 41.69
C LYS A 78 71.35 0.47 41.32
N LYS A 79 72.05 -0.37 40.56
CA LYS A 79 73.41 -0.13 40.02
C LYS A 79 73.40 0.58 38.68
N THR A 80 72.30 0.54 37.93
CA THR A 80 72.14 1.20 36.63
C THR A 80 70.97 2.20 36.61
N PRO A 81 70.90 3.15 37.56
CA PRO A 81 69.72 4.00 37.74
C PRO A 81 69.42 4.89 36.52
N ASP A 82 70.45 5.25 35.76
CA ASP A 82 70.39 6.13 34.58
C ASP A 82 69.98 5.42 33.28
N TYR A 83 70.03 4.08 33.23
CA TYR A 83 69.71 3.33 32.03
C TYR A 83 68.21 3.32 31.76
N PHE A 84 67.83 3.58 30.51
CA PHE A 84 66.45 3.53 30.06
C PHE A 84 66.35 2.97 28.65
N GLU A 85 65.57 1.89 28.49
CA GLU A 85 65.30 1.26 27.20
C GLU A 85 63.79 1.27 26.94
N PRO A 86 63.30 2.11 25.99
CA PRO A 86 61.86 2.24 25.72
C PRO A 86 61.15 0.92 25.43
N SER A 87 61.79 0.01 24.68
CA SER A 87 61.16 -1.23 24.18
C SER A 87 60.69 -2.18 25.29
N CYS A 88 61.35 -2.16 26.45
CA CYS A 88 61.05 -3.07 27.57
C CYS A 88 60.69 -2.34 28.87
N MET A 89 61.02 -1.05 29.01
CA MET A 89 60.71 -0.25 30.19
C MET A 89 59.45 0.62 30.05
N SER A 90 58.95 0.86 28.82
CA SER A 90 57.74 1.63 28.56
C SER A 90 56.63 0.75 28.00
N SER A 91 55.58 0.52 28.80
CA SER A 91 54.42 -0.27 28.37
C SER A 91 53.68 0.40 27.21
N THR A 92 53.48 1.72 27.27
CA THR A 92 52.86 2.50 26.18
C THR A 92 53.66 2.45 24.88
N PHE A 93 55.00 2.45 24.96
CA PHE A 93 55.84 2.27 23.76
C PHE A 93 55.62 0.88 23.16
N ALA A 94 55.70 -0.17 23.98
CA ALA A 94 55.50 -1.54 23.52
C ALA A 94 54.11 -1.75 22.88
N VAL A 95 53.04 -1.25 23.52
CA VAL A 95 51.67 -1.35 22.98
C VAL A 95 51.54 -0.61 21.66
N ARG A 96 52.15 0.56 21.51
CA ARG A 96 52.13 1.34 20.26
C ARG A 96 52.88 0.65 19.12
N GLU A 97 54.05 0.07 19.39
CA GLU A 97 54.78 -0.70 18.38
C GLU A 97 54.02 -1.98 17.99
N ILE A 98 53.41 -2.67 18.97
CA ILE A 98 52.55 -3.83 18.70
C ILE A 98 51.34 -3.44 17.85
N ASP A 99 50.72 -2.28 18.12
CA ASP A 99 49.60 -1.75 17.33
C ASP A 99 50.06 -1.42 15.89
N THR A 100 51.27 -0.89 15.72
CA THR A 100 51.88 -0.65 14.41
C THR A 100 52.06 -1.95 13.63
N PHE A 101 52.56 -3.01 14.28
CA PHE A 101 52.65 -4.33 13.66
C PHE A 101 51.27 -4.94 13.38
N PHE A 102 50.30 -4.74 14.26
CA PHE A 102 48.96 -5.29 14.05
C PHE A 102 48.27 -4.62 12.86
N LYS A 103 48.42 -3.30 12.70
CA LYS A 103 47.93 -2.52 11.55
C LYS A 103 48.53 -2.95 10.21
N SER A 104 49.74 -3.51 10.19
CA SER A 104 50.33 -4.03 8.95
C SER A 104 49.76 -5.38 8.52
N VAL A 105 49.14 -6.12 9.45
CA VAL A 105 48.54 -7.44 9.20
C VAL A 105 47.06 -7.34 8.88
N ILE A 106 46.32 -6.47 9.56
CA ILE A 106 44.89 -6.32 9.33
C ILE A 106 44.59 -5.42 8.12
N LYS A 107 43.46 -5.68 7.45
CA LYS A 107 42.97 -4.85 6.34
C LYS A 107 41.97 -3.78 6.76
N GLU A 108 41.65 -3.72 8.04
CA GLU A 108 40.65 -2.83 8.61
C GLU A 108 41.32 -1.57 9.15
N ASP A 109 40.73 -0.42 8.87
CA ASP A 109 41.21 0.86 9.39
C ASP A 109 40.60 1.14 10.77
N TYR A 110 41.42 1.47 11.75
CA TYR A 110 40.98 1.95 13.05
C TYR A 110 42.04 2.87 13.64
N TYR A 111 41.58 3.85 14.40
CA TYR A 111 42.45 4.67 15.21
C TYR A 111 42.53 4.06 16.61
N TYR A 112 43.73 3.91 17.13
CA TYR A 112 43.99 3.56 18.52
C TYR A 112 45.12 4.42 19.03
N LYS A 113 44.97 4.93 20.25
CA LYS A 113 45.99 5.71 20.94
C LYS A 113 45.81 5.62 22.44
N GLU A 114 46.88 5.29 23.15
CA GLU A 114 47.02 5.62 24.57
C GLU A 114 47.39 7.11 24.66
N CYS A 115 46.38 7.95 24.78
CA CYS A 115 46.53 9.39 24.77
C CYS A 115 46.80 9.93 26.18
N ALA A 116 47.61 10.97 26.30
CA ALA A 116 47.88 11.63 27.57
C ALA A 116 48.00 13.15 27.39
N VAL A 117 47.65 13.90 28.45
CA VAL A 117 47.85 15.36 28.50
C VAL A 117 49.32 15.63 28.81
N ASN A 118 50.04 16.39 27.96
CA ASN A 118 51.49 16.58 28.08
C ASN A 118 52.24 15.24 28.02
N ALA A 119 51.96 14.46 26.96
CA ALA A 119 52.51 13.14 26.76
C ALA A 119 54.02 13.21 26.48
N ARG A 120 54.75 12.21 26.99
CA ARG A 120 56.20 12.11 26.82
C ARG A 120 56.57 11.98 25.34
N SER A 121 55.92 11.07 24.62
CA SER A 121 56.01 10.99 23.17
C SER A 121 54.94 11.88 22.53
N PRO A 122 55.29 12.71 21.53
CA PRO A 122 54.32 13.53 20.79
C PRO A 122 53.19 12.74 20.13
N GLU A 123 53.46 11.50 19.73
CA GLU A 123 52.46 10.60 19.11
C GLU A 123 51.32 10.24 20.05
N ASN A 124 51.58 10.27 21.36
CA ASN A 124 50.61 9.98 22.41
C ASN A 124 49.95 11.25 22.96
N GLU A 125 50.24 12.43 22.40
CA GLU A 125 49.56 13.65 22.84
C GLU A 125 48.07 13.55 22.53
N ALA A 126 47.26 13.84 23.56
CA ALA A 126 45.81 13.89 23.45
C ALA A 126 45.38 15.04 22.54
N ASP A 127 44.42 14.77 21.65
CA ASP A 127 43.70 15.84 20.95
C ASP A 127 42.73 16.58 21.89
N ASP A 128 42.08 17.63 21.40
CA ASP A 128 41.20 18.45 22.25
C ASP A 128 40.03 17.67 22.84
N PHE A 129 39.55 16.64 22.14
CA PHE A 129 38.46 15.80 22.62
C PHE A 129 38.93 14.81 23.68
N GLU A 130 40.08 14.19 23.45
CA GLU A 130 40.77 13.29 24.39
C GLU A 130 41.16 14.04 25.67
N LYS A 131 41.67 15.28 25.55
CA LYS A 131 41.97 16.16 26.70
C LYS A 131 40.72 16.44 27.53
N ALA A 132 39.60 16.79 26.88
CA ALA A 132 38.35 17.06 27.57
C ALA A 132 37.88 15.85 28.40
N PHE A 133 37.99 14.64 27.84
CA PHE A 133 37.68 13.40 28.57
C PHE A 133 38.62 13.18 29.76
N ILE A 134 39.93 13.38 29.59
CA ILE A 134 40.90 13.23 30.70
C ILE A 134 40.63 14.26 31.81
N HIS A 135 40.26 15.50 31.48
CA HIS A 135 39.86 16.49 32.48
C HIS A 135 38.57 16.09 33.22
N GLU A 136 37.60 15.50 32.52
CA GLU A 136 36.36 14.95 33.09
C GLU A 136 36.65 13.80 34.06
N LEU A 137 37.59 12.89 33.72
CA LEU A 137 38.02 11.77 34.58
C LEU A 137 38.60 12.23 35.93
N ASN A 138 39.31 13.35 35.96
CA ASN A 138 39.84 13.90 37.21
C ASN A 138 38.76 14.58 38.06
N SER A 139 37.63 14.96 37.47
CA SER A 139 36.51 15.61 38.17
C SER A 139 35.42 14.62 38.60
N ASN A 140 35.34 13.46 37.95
CA ASN A 140 34.33 12.43 38.20
C ASN A 140 35.01 11.04 38.35
N SER A 141 35.10 10.57 39.60
CA SER A 141 35.75 9.30 39.94
C SER A 141 35.04 8.06 39.39
N ASP A 142 33.73 8.15 39.11
CA ASP A 142 32.90 7.03 38.65
C ASP A 142 32.95 6.85 37.12
N LEU A 143 33.42 7.88 36.40
CA LEU A 143 33.59 7.82 34.96
C LEU A 143 34.79 6.92 34.61
N ASN A 144 34.51 5.78 33.98
CA ASN A 144 35.56 4.85 33.54
C ASN A 144 35.57 4.67 32.02
N ILE A 145 34.41 4.75 31.37
CA ILE A 145 34.26 4.59 29.93
C ILE A 145 33.28 5.63 29.40
N LYS A 146 33.55 6.18 28.21
CA LYS A 146 32.64 7.05 27.48
C LYS A 146 32.62 6.66 26.01
N SER A 147 31.46 6.25 25.53
CA SER A 147 31.23 5.83 24.15
C SER A 147 30.23 6.75 23.44
N LEU A 148 30.51 7.11 22.21
CA LEU A 148 29.63 7.93 21.38
C LEU A 148 29.92 7.76 19.88
N ILE A 149 29.00 8.26 19.05
CA ILE A 149 29.22 8.36 17.60
C ILE A 149 29.69 9.78 17.30
N ARG A 150 30.83 9.92 16.62
CA ARG A 150 31.36 11.22 16.16
C ARG A 150 31.45 11.26 14.64
N LYS A 151 31.27 12.44 14.09
CA LYS A 151 31.56 12.73 12.68
C LYS A 151 32.88 13.50 12.61
N ILE A 152 33.89 12.90 12.00
CA ILE A 152 35.25 13.47 11.85
C ILE A 152 35.54 13.48 10.35
N ASP A 153 35.87 14.65 9.80
CA ASP A 153 36.14 14.84 8.36
C ASP A 153 35.07 14.24 7.44
N GLY A 154 33.80 14.43 7.81
CA GLY A 154 32.66 13.92 7.04
C GLY A 154 32.34 12.43 7.25
N LYS A 155 33.19 11.66 7.92
CA LYS A 155 33.02 10.21 8.16
C LYS A 155 32.50 9.95 9.58
N TYR A 156 31.63 8.95 9.73
CA TYR A 156 31.12 8.51 11.02
C TYR A 156 32.09 7.51 11.67
N PHE A 157 32.35 7.70 12.95
CA PHE A 157 33.16 6.82 13.79
C PHE A 157 32.42 6.49 15.08
N TYR A 158 32.48 5.22 15.49
CA TYR A 158 32.26 4.86 16.88
C TYR A 158 33.52 5.20 17.65
N VAL A 159 33.40 6.06 18.65
CA VAL A 159 34.51 6.49 19.51
C VAL A 159 34.21 6.01 20.91
N THR A 160 35.10 5.19 21.45
CA THR A 160 35.08 4.85 22.87
C THR A 160 36.40 5.26 23.49
N MET A 161 36.31 5.84 24.68
CA MET A 161 37.44 6.22 25.49
C MET A 161 37.33 5.53 26.84
N GLN A 162 38.42 4.93 27.27
CA GLN A 162 38.53 4.24 28.54
C GLN A 162 39.58 4.91 29.40
N ARG A 163 39.29 5.03 30.70
CA ARG A 163 40.21 5.54 31.71
C ARG A 163 41.53 4.76 31.68
N GLY A 164 42.64 5.48 31.62
CA GLY A 164 43.98 4.91 31.74
C GLY A 164 44.37 4.60 33.19
N GLU A 165 45.58 4.07 33.39
CA GLU A 165 46.11 3.81 34.72
C GLU A 165 46.29 5.10 35.53
N MET A 166 45.99 5.02 36.82
CA MET A 166 46.23 6.10 37.78
C MET A 166 47.71 6.12 38.16
N MET A 167 48.25 7.31 38.42
CA MET A 167 49.63 7.45 38.88
C MET A 167 49.84 6.79 40.25
N GLU A 168 50.71 5.76 40.28
CA GLU A 168 51.18 5.08 41.49
C GLU A 168 52.59 5.56 41.89
N GLU A 169 53.06 5.15 43.06
CA GLU A 169 54.40 5.48 43.55
C GLU A 169 55.51 5.00 42.60
N SER A 170 55.34 3.82 42.01
CA SER A 170 56.27 3.25 41.03
C SER A 170 56.41 4.11 39.76
N CYS A 171 55.37 4.84 39.37
CA CYS A 171 55.36 5.72 38.20
C CYS A 171 56.25 6.95 38.41
N LEU A 172 56.40 7.41 39.66
CA LEU A 172 57.17 8.62 39.99
C LEU A 172 58.68 8.47 39.76
N ARG A 173 59.20 7.24 39.62
CA ARG A 173 60.59 7.03 39.16
C ARG A 173 60.87 7.76 37.85
N CYS A 174 59.90 7.76 36.93
CA CYS A 174 60.06 8.36 35.61
C CYS A 174 59.25 9.65 35.44
N HIS A 175 58.26 9.93 36.30
CA HIS A 175 57.30 11.04 36.11
C HIS A 175 57.33 12.11 37.20
N SER A 176 58.22 12.01 38.20
CA SER A 176 58.36 13.02 39.26
C SER A 176 58.98 14.32 38.74
N SER A 177 60.29 14.40 38.63
CA SER A 177 61.01 15.57 38.12
C SER A 177 62.16 15.13 37.20
N HIS A 178 62.57 15.99 36.29
CA HIS A 178 63.56 15.62 35.26
C HIS A 178 64.95 15.30 35.86
N ASP A 179 65.28 15.88 37.00
CA ASP A 179 66.51 15.65 37.78
C ASP A 179 66.53 14.31 38.51
N LYS A 180 65.36 13.72 38.80
CA LYS A 180 65.23 12.41 39.46
C LYS A 180 64.96 11.27 38.50
N ALA A 181 64.58 11.57 37.27
CA ALA A 181 64.33 10.58 36.25
C ALA A 181 65.64 10.00 35.68
N PRO A 182 65.64 8.76 35.17
CA PRO A 182 66.82 8.18 34.53
C PRO A 182 67.37 9.09 33.42
N LYS A 183 68.68 9.35 33.38
CA LYS A 183 69.27 10.22 32.35
C LYS A 183 68.95 9.76 30.94
N GLY A 184 69.04 8.46 30.65
CA GLY A 184 68.71 7.92 29.32
C GLY A 184 67.27 8.22 28.89
N LEU A 185 66.34 8.37 29.83
CA LEU A 185 64.97 8.79 29.53
C LEU A 185 64.91 10.27 29.11
N VAL A 186 65.64 11.13 29.84
CA VAL A 186 65.72 12.56 29.54
C VAL A 186 66.47 12.82 28.24
N ASP A 187 67.49 12.01 27.93
CA ASP A 187 68.25 12.09 26.68
C ASP A 187 67.37 11.76 25.46
N ILE A 188 66.44 10.81 25.59
CA ILE A 188 65.52 10.41 24.50
C ILE A 188 64.36 11.40 24.33
N TYR A 189 63.72 11.83 25.42
CA TYR A 189 62.45 12.56 25.38
C TYR A 189 62.52 14.03 25.80
N GLY A 190 63.67 14.48 26.30
CA GLY A 190 63.89 15.82 26.85
C GLY A 190 63.30 16.02 28.26
N PRO A 191 63.62 17.16 28.91
CA PRO A 191 63.27 17.43 30.32
C PRO A 191 61.90 18.11 30.52
N VAL A 192 61.13 18.34 29.45
CA VAL A 192 59.93 19.21 29.50
C VAL A 192 58.62 18.42 29.66
N ARG A 193 58.47 17.31 28.92
CA ARG A 193 57.19 16.61 28.79
C ARG A 193 57.01 15.52 29.85
N SER A 194 55.78 15.41 30.36
CA SER A 194 55.35 14.36 31.28
C SER A 194 56.10 14.25 32.62
N PHE A 195 56.56 15.37 33.15
CA PHE A 195 57.06 15.50 34.53
C PHE A 195 56.04 16.22 35.43
N ASN A 196 56.36 16.31 36.71
CA ASN A 196 55.58 16.95 37.77
C ASN A 196 54.21 16.29 38.01
N ARG A 197 54.15 14.96 37.89
CA ARG A 197 52.93 14.17 38.16
C ARG A 197 52.80 13.85 39.64
N LYS A 198 51.56 13.72 40.13
CA LYS A 198 51.25 13.34 41.52
C LYS A 198 50.58 11.98 41.56
N ILE A 199 50.72 11.29 42.69
CA ILE A 199 49.99 10.06 42.98
C ILE A 199 48.49 10.38 42.96
N GLY A 200 47.70 9.55 42.27
CA GLY A 200 46.26 9.76 42.11
C GLY A 200 45.84 10.46 40.82
N ASP A 201 46.76 11.14 40.12
CA ASP A 201 46.43 11.82 38.87
C ASP A 201 46.05 10.80 37.77
N VAL A 202 44.96 11.08 37.05
CA VAL A 202 44.59 10.35 35.83
C VAL A 202 44.98 11.21 34.64
N ILE A 203 46.12 10.93 34.03
CA ILE A 203 46.67 11.76 32.95
C ILE A 203 46.56 11.13 31.56
N SER A 204 46.07 9.90 31.50
CA SER A 204 45.97 9.13 30.27
C SER A 204 44.59 8.50 30.10
N ALA A 205 44.24 8.26 28.84
CA ALA A 205 43.06 7.52 28.43
C ALA A 205 43.41 6.68 27.20
N ILE A 206 42.71 5.56 27.02
CA ILE A 206 42.77 4.76 25.81
C ILE A 206 41.65 5.27 24.90
N SER A 207 42.00 5.73 23.70
CA SER A 207 41.07 6.26 22.71
C SER A 207 41.08 5.36 21.49
N ILE A 208 39.92 4.81 21.14
CA ILE A 208 39.73 4.00 19.93
C ILE A 208 38.60 4.58 19.09
N ARG A 209 38.81 4.61 17.76
CA ARG A 209 37.83 5.08 16.79
C ARG A 209 37.69 4.03 15.71
N VAL A 210 36.50 3.45 15.61
CA VAL A 210 36.17 2.43 14.61
C VAL A 210 35.28 3.08 13.55
N PRO A 211 35.65 3.03 12.26
CA PRO A 211 34.88 3.67 11.20
C PRO A 211 33.52 2.98 11.01
N LEU A 212 32.45 3.77 11.11
CA LEU A 212 31.08 3.34 10.78
C LEU A 212 30.67 3.75 9.37
N ASN A 213 31.47 4.59 8.70
CA ASN A 213 31.11 5.19 7.43
C ASN A 213 30.78 4.16 6.33
N HIS A 214 31.61 3.13 6.16
CA HIS A 214 31.36 2.09 5.17
C HIS A 214 30.05 1.35 5.44
N ALA A 215 29.78 1.00 6.69
CA ALA A 215 28.55 0.33 7.09
C ALA A 215 27.32 1.23 6.89
N TYR A 216 27.40 2.52 7.24
CA TYR A 216 26.28 3.46 7.13
C TYR A 216 25.96 3.82 5.68
N VAL A 217 26.99 4.05 4.85
CA VAL A 217 26.82 4.28 3.41
C VAL A 217 26.25 3.04 2.73
N ASN A 218 26.71 1.84 3.11
CA ASN A 218 26.15 0.60 2.57
C ASN A 218 24.69 0.39 3.00
N ALA A 219 24.33 0.73 4.25
CA ALA A 219 22.94 0.70 4.72
C ALA A 219 22.04 1.65 3.92
N ASP A 220 22.54 2.84 3.58
CA ASP A 220 21.80 3.82 2.79
C ASP A 220 21.67 3.36 1.32
N LYS A 221 22.73 2.83 0.71
CA LYS A 221 22.69 2.23 -0.64
C LYS A 221 21.70 1.06 -0.71
N PHE A 222 21.75 0.15 0.26
CA PHE A 222 20.83 -0.98 0.34
C PHE A 222 19.37 -0.52 0.49
N SER A 223 19.14 0.52 1.29
CA SER A 223 17.81 1.11 1.48
C SER A 223 17.26 1.69 0.16
N ILE A 224 18.10 2.34 -0.66
CA ILE A 224 17.73 2.83 -1.99
C ILE A 224 17.41 1.68 -2.94
N GLN A 225 18.26 0.65 -2.98
CA GLN A 225 18.03 -0.55 -3.80
C GLN A 225 16.72 -1.25 -3.44
N LEU A 226 16.46 -1.42 -2.14
CA LEU A 226 15.21 -1.99 -1.63
C LEU A 226 14.00 -1.13 -2.01
N SER A 227 14.11 0.19 -1.92
CA SER A 227 13.04 1.11 -2.34
C SER A 227 12.71 0.99 -3.83
N LEU A 228 13.73 0.87 -4.69
CA LEU A 228 13.52 0.68 -6.12
C LEU A 228 12.87 -0.66 -6.43
N LEU A 229 13.31 -1.72 -5.76
CA LEU A 229 12.72 -3.06 -5.89
C LEU A 229 11.25 -3.07 -5.45
N LEU A 230 10.92 -2.47 -4.30
CA LEU A 230 9.54 -2.34 -3.84
C LEU A 230 8.69 -1.55 -4.83
N LEU A 231 9.20 -0.46 -5.40
CA LEU A 231 8.49 0.33 -6.40
C LEU A 231 8.20 -0.47 -7.69
N ILE A 232 9.14 -1.31 -8.13
CA ILE A 232 8.93 -2.21 -9.28
C ILE A 232 7.84 -3.23 -8.94
N ILE A 233 7.88 -3.84 -7.76
CA ILE A 233 6.87 -4.82 -7.31
C ILE A 233 5.47 -4.18 -7.29
N VAL A 234 5.36 -2.95 -6.78
CA VAL A 234 4.10 -2.17 -6.79
C VAL A 234 3.61 -1.97 -8.20
N PHE A 235 4.49 -1.49 -9.08
CA PHE A 235 4.13 -1.20 -10.45
C PHE A 235 3.61 -2.44 -11.17
N LEU A 236 4.29 -3.58 -10.99
CA LEU A 236 3.86 -4.86 -11.55
C LEU A 236 2.53 -5.33 -10.93
N ALA A 237 2.35 -5.21 -9.62
CA ALA A 237 1.12 -5.57 -8.94
C ALA A 237 -0.07 -4.72 -9.40
N PHE A 238 0.09 -3.40 -9.53
CA PHE A 238 -0.94 -2.51 -10.07
C PHE A 238 -1.23 -2.77 -11.54
N THR A 239 -0.20 -3.06 -12.35
CA THR A 239 -0.38 -3.42 -13.76
C THR A 239 -1.18 -4.71 -13.90
N ALA A 240 -0.81 -5.76 -13.15
CA ALA A 240 -1.54 -7.02 -13.12
C ALA A 240 -2.99 -6.82 -12.64
N TYR A 241 -3.17 -6.06 -11.56
CA TYR A 241 -4.50 -5.70 -11.05
C TYR A 241 -5.34 -4.99 -12.11
N PHE A 242 -4.78 -3.99 -12.80
CA PHE A 242 -5.46 -3.24 -13.84
C PHE A 242 -5.85 -4.12 -15.03
N MET A 243 -4.96 -5.02 -15.46
CA MET A 243 -5.25 -5.99 -16.52
C MET A 243 -6.39 -6.94 -16.15
N VAL A 244 -6.37 -7.49 -14.92
CA VAL A 244 -7.44 -8.37 -14.42
C VAL A 244 -8.75 -7.61 -14.30
N TYR A 245 -8.74 -6.42 -13.71
CA TYR A 245 -9.93 -5.58 -13.58
C TYR A 245 -10.53 -5.25 -14.94
N ARG A 246 -9.71 -4.79 -15.89
CA ARG A 246 -10.17 -4.43 -17.23
C ARG A 246 -10.72 -5.64 -17.99
N GLY A 247 -10.08 -6.80 -17.87
CA GLY A 247 -10.50 -8.02 -18.57
C GLY A 247 -11.76 -8.68 -18.01
N PHE A 248 -11.90 -8.75 -16.68
CA PHE A 248 -12.97 -9.51 -16.04
C PHE A 248 -14.18 -8.69 -15.58
N ILE A 249 -13.98 -7.40 -15.29
CA ILE A 249 -15.02 -6.56 -14.69
C ILE A 249 -15.30 -5.35 -15.58
N GLY A 250 -14.30 -4.51 -15.85
CA GLY A 250 -14.46 -3.22 -16.51
C GLY A 250 -15.00 -3.33 -17.94
N SER A 251 -14.33 -4.10 -18.81
CA SER A 251 -14.78 -4.24 -20.20
C SER A 251 -16.10 -5.02 -20.33
N PRO A 252 -16.34 -6.13 -19.60
CA PRO A 252 -17.61 -6.83 -19.69
C PRO A 252 -18.81 -6.02 -19.22
N ILE A 253 -18.70 -5.27 -18.11
CA ILE A 253 -19.79 -4.41 -17.64
C ILE A 253 -20.11 -3.32 -18.67
N LYS A 254 -19.08 -2.66 -19.23
CA LYS A 254 -19.28 -1.64 -20.25
C LYS A 254 -19.99 -2.20 -21.48
N ASN A 255 -19.57 -3.37 -21.96
CA ASN A 255 -20.20 -4.02 -23.12
C ASN A 255 -21.66 -4.41 -22.85
N ILE A 256 -21.98 -4.84 -21.62
CA ILE A 256 -23.36 -5.12 -21.21
C ILE A 256 -24.18 -3.84 -21.18
N ASP A 257 -23.68 -2.79 -20.55
CA ASP A 257 -24.34 -1.49 -20.43
C ASP A 257 -24.64 -0.89 -21.82
N ASP A 258 -23.63 -0.84 -22.70
CA ASP A 258 -23.77 -0.37 -24.09
C ASP A 258 -24.85 -1.17 -24.86
N LYS A 259 -24.95 -2.48 -24.62
CA LYS A 259 -25.94 -3.33 -25.29
C LYS A 259 -27.34 -3.18 -24.69
N ILE A 260 -27.45 -3.02 -23.38
CA ILE A 260 -28.73 -2.73 -22.70
C ILE A 260 -29.27 -1.38 -23.17
N LEU A 261 -28.44 -0.34 -23.23
CA LEU A 261 -28.83 0.98 -23.74
C LEU A 261 -29.33 0.91 -25.19
N ASN A 262 -28.68 0.08 -26.03
CA ASN A 262 -29.14 -0.14 -27.39
C ASN A 262 -30.49 -0.87 -27.48
N ILE A 263 -30.80 -1.77 -26.55
CA ILE A 263 -32.10 -2.46 -26.48
C ILE A 263 -33.19 -1.50 -25.98
N ILE A 264 -32.89 -0.66 -24.99
CA ILE A 264 -33.85 0.30 -24.44
C ILE A 264 -34.22 1.38 -25.46
N ASN A 265 -33.28 1.81 -26.30
CA ASN A 265 -33.51 2.89 -27.27
C ASN A 265 -34.16 2.42 -28.59
N ASP A 266 -34.35 1.11 -28.79
CA ASP A 266 -34.93 0.54 -30.02
C ASP A 266 -35.87 -0.62 -29.68
N ASP A 267 -37.18 -0.34 -29.67
CA ASP A 267 -38.23 -1.31 -29.31
C ASP A 267 -38.20 -2.59 -30.16
N LYS A 268 -37.60 -2.54 -31.37
CA LYS A 268 -37.43 -3.71 -32.24
C LYS A 268 -36.38 -4.69 -31.72
N LYS A 269 -35.46 -4.22 -30.87
CA LYS A 269 -34.40 -5.03 -30.26
C LYS A 269 -34.79 -5.58 -28.89
N LEU A 270 -35.97 -5.23 -28.40
CA LEU A 270 -36.51 -5.82 -27.17
C LEU A 270 -36.59 -7.34 -27.31
N GLY A 271 -36.07 -8.08 -26.33
CA GLY A 271 -35.96 -9.54 -26.38
C GLY A 271 -34.62 -10.07 -26.91
N GLU A 272 -33.71 -9.21 -27.40
CA GLU A 272 -32.35 -9.64 -27.74
C GLU A 272 -31.53 -10.06 -26.51
N ASN A 273 -30.67 -11.05 -26.69
CA ASN A 273 -29.79 -11.54 -25.63
C ASN A 273 -28.49 -10.72 -25.54
N VAL A 274 -28.17 -10.28 -24.33
CA VAL A 274 -26.87 -9.72 -23.97
C VAL A 274 -25.87 -10.87 -23.75
N PRO A 275 -24.63 -10.78 -24.28
CA PRO A 275 -23.64 -11.84 -24.15
C PRO A 275 -23.25 -12.06 -22.69
N LEU A 276 -23.08 -13.33 -22.32
CA LEU A 276 -22.78 -13.71 -20.95
C LEU A 276 -21.30 -13.46 -20.59
N PRO A 277 -21.01 -12.64 -19.56
CA PRO A 277 -19.64 -12.39 -19.12
C PRO A 277 -19.05 -13.61 -18.40
N LEU A 278 -17.71 -13.62 -18.27
CA LEU A 278 -16.99 -14.71 -17.59
C LEU A 278 -17.28 -14.74 -16.09
N ALA A 279 -17.26 -13.58 -15.42
CA ALA A 279 -17.51 -13.45 -13.99
C ALA A 279 -18.91 -13.97 -13.62
N LYS A 280 -18.97 -14.89 -12.64
CA LYS A 280 -20.19 -15.63 -12.27
C LYS A 280 -21.31 -14.70 -11.79
N GLU A 281 -20.97 -13.72 -10.99
CA GLU A 281 -21.90 -12.76 -10.39
C GLU A 281 -22.59 -11.92 -11.48
N ILE A 282 -21.80 -11.39 -12.43
CA ILE A 282 -22.31 -10.59 -13.54
C ILE A 282 -23.07 -11.47 -14.53
N ARG A 283 -22.64 -12.72 -14.72
CA ARG A 283 -23.33 -13.69 -15.57
C ARG A 283 -24.74 -13.96 -15.07
N ASN A 284 -24.90 -14.20 -13.77
CA ASN A 284 -26.21 -14.43 -13.17
C ASN A 284 -27.15 -13.23 -13.40
N LEU A 285 -26.65 -12.02 -13.18
CA LEU A 285 -27.40 -10.80 -13.44
C LEU A 285 -27.79 -10.67 -14.93
N THR A 286 -26.86 -10.96 -15.84
CA THR A 286 -27.09 -10.91 -17.30
C THR A 286 -28.15 -11.93 -17.73
N MET A 287 -28.14 -13.14 -17.14
CA MET A 287 -29.17 -14.16 -17.41
C MET A 287 -30.56 -13.71 -16.93
N SER A 288 -30.65 -13.13 -15.74
CA SER A 288 -31.90 -12.56 -15.23
C SER A 288 -32.42 -11.43 -16.12
N PHE A 289 -31.53 -10.54 -16.59
CA PHE A 289 -31.89 -9.49 -17.54
C PHE A 289 -32.40 -10.05 -18.88
N ASN A 290 -31.68 -11.00 -19.48
CA ASN A 290 -32.11 -11.64 -20.74
C ASN A 290 -33.48 -12.30 -20.60
N THR A 291 -33.74 -12.98 -19.48
CA THR A 291 -35.05 -13.59 -19.20
C THR A 291 -36.16 -12.54 -19.08
N MET A 292 -35.88 -11.43 -18.40
CA MET A 292 -36.82 -10.31 -18.28
C MET A 292 -37.10 -9.67 -19.64
N SER A 293 -36.06 -9.38 -20.42
CA SER A 293 -36.16 -8.80 -21.77
C SER A 293 -37.02 -9.67 -22.70
N SER A 294 -36.79 -10.98 -22.69
CA SER A 294 -37.58 -11.95 -23.47
C SER A 294 -39.05 -11.98 -23.03
N ARG A 295 -39.33 -12.03 -21.72
CA ARG A 295 -40.72 -12.01 -21.20
C ARG A 295 -41.45 -10.71 -21.55
N LEU A 296 -40.76 -9.57 -21.47
CA LEU A 296 -41.32 -8.28 -21.86
C LEU A 296 -41.70 -8.26 -23.34
N ARG A 297 -40.82 -8.77 -24.22
CA ARG A 297 -41.13 -8.88 -25.64
C ARG A 297 -42.36 -9.74 -25.90
N THR A 298 -42.43 -10.93 -25.30
CA THR A 298 -43.59 -11.83 -25.45
C THR A 298 -44.89 -11.20 -24.93
N ASN A 299 -44.84 -10.48 -23.81
CA ASN A 299 -46.00 -9.76 -23.30
C ASN A 299 -46.42 -8.63 -24.24
N MET A 300 -45.47 -7.89 -24.82
CA MET A 300 -45.76 -6.82 -25.77
C MET A 300 -46.39 -7.37 -27.05
N ASP A 301 -45.85 -8.46 -27.61
CA ASP A 301 -46.41 -9.14 -28.78
C ASP A 301 -47.84 -9.67 -28.50
N THR A 302 -48.07 -10.21 -27.29
CA THR A 302 -49.40 -10.70 -26.87
C THR A 302 -50.39 -9.56 -26.74
N LEU A 303 -49.99 -8.42 -26.16
CA LEU A 303 -50.82 -7.23 -26.04
C LEU A 303 -51.13 -6.64 -27.41
N GLU A 304 -50.15 -6.55 -28.31
CA GLU A 304 -50.37 -6.11 -29.70
C GLU A 304 -51.39 -7.01 -30.41
N HIS A 305 -51.27 -8.34 -30.27
CA HIS A 305 -52.24 -9.29 -30.82
C HIS A 305 -53.64 -9.12 -30.21
N GLN A 306 -53.74 -8.97 -28.90
CA GLN A 306 -55.03 -8.74 -28.22
C GLN A 306 -55.67 -7.42 -28.67
N VAL A 307 -54.89 -6.36 -28.83
CA VAL A 307 -55.39 -5.08 -29.35
C VAL A 307 -55.89 -5.25 -30.78
N ASP A 308 -55.16 -5.96 -31.64
CA ASP A 308 -55.59 -6.21 -33.03
C ASP A 308 -56.87 -7.06 -33.11
N GLU A 309 -56.97 -8.14 -32.34
CA GLU A 309 -58.20 -8.95 -32.22
C GLU A 309 -59.38 -8.12 -31.74
N ARG A 310 -59.21 -7.38 -30.62
CA ARG A 310 -60.30 -6.54 -30.09
C ARG A 310 -60.70 -5.43 -31.04
N THR A 311 -59.76 -4.89 -31.81
CA THR A 311 -60.04 -3.89 -32.84
C THR A 311 -60.88 -4.49 -33.98
N LYS A 312 -60.56 -5.73 -34.40
CA LYS A 312 -61.36 -6.47 -35.40
C LYS A 312 -62.75 -6.83 -34.89
N ASP A 313 -62.86 -7.35 -33.67
CA ASP A 313 -64.15 -7.68 -33.03
C ASP A 313 -65.05 -6.44 -32.93
N LEU A 314 -64.49 -5.31 -32.49
CA LEU A 314 -65.22 -4.04 -32.42
C LEU A 314 -65.69 -3.57 -33.80
N GLN A 315 -64.86 -3.70 -34.84
CA GLN A 315 -65.25 -3.36 -36.22
C GLN A 315 -66.38 -4.26 -36.72
N LEU A 316 -66.34 -5.55 -36.43
CA LEU A 316 -67.41 -6.51 -36.78
C LEU A 316 -68.71 -6.19 -36.06
N ALA A 317 -68.69 -6.01 -34.74
CA ALA A 317 -69.87 -5.65 -33.97
C ALA A 317 -70.50 -4.31 -34.44
N LEU A 318 -69.67 -3.31 -34.77
CA LEU A 318 -70.14 -2.06 -35.37
C LEU A 318 -70.80 -2.27 -36.74
N SER A 319 -70.32 -3.23 -37.54
CA SER A 319 -70.93 -3.59 -38.83
C SER A 319 -72.28 -4.31 -38.67
N GLU A 320 -72.41 -5.19 -37.67
CA GLU A 320 -73.66 -5.91 -37.38
C GLU A 320 -74.76 -5.00 -36.81
N ILE A 321 -74.40 -4.04 -35.95
CA ILE A 321 -75.35 -3.03 -35.46
C ILE A 321 -75.91 -2.22 -36.63
N LYS A 322 -75.07 -1.84 -37.61
CA LYS A 322 -75.52 -1.14 -38.83
C LYS A 322 -76.50 -1.95 -39.67
N THR A 323 -76.40 -3.28 -39.70
CA THR A 323 -77.29 -4.13 -40.49
C THR A 323 -78.58 -4.50 -39.76
N LEU A 324 -78.56 -4.63 -38.42
CA LEU A 324 -79.70 -5.11 -37.64
C LEU A 324 -80.57 -4.01 -37.00
N SER A 325 -80.07 -2.76 -36.89
CA SER A 325 -80.77 -1.68 -36.19
C SER A 325 -81.06 -0.46 -37.08
N GLY A 326 -81.81 -0.67 -38.16
CA GLY A 326 -82.48 0.42 -38.86
C GLY A 326 -83.83 0.73 -38.23
N ILE A 327 -84.07 1.96 -37.75
CA ILE A 327 -85.44 2.42 -37.49
C ILE A 327 -86.12 2.49 -38.85
N ILE A 328 -87.07 1.58 -39.12
CA ILE A 328 -87.81 1.57 -40.37
C ILE A 328 -88.93 2.62 -40.27
N PRO A 329 -88.86 3.74 -41.03
CA PRO A 329 -89.91 4.75 -41.01
C PRO A 329 -91.19 4.21 -41.67
N ILE A 330 -92.19 3.91 -40.86
CA ILE A 330 -93.50 3.41 -41.33
C ILE A 330 -94.58 4.50 -41.24
N CYS A 331 -95.37 4.66 -42.30
CA CYS A 331 -96.46 5.63 -42.32
C CYS A 331 -97.56 5.20 -41.34
N CYS A 332 -97.93 6.08 -40.41
CA CYS A 332 -98.90 5.76 -39.36
C CYS A 332 -100.30 5.43 -39.91
N TYR A 333 -100.66 5.97 -41.09
CA TYR A 333 -101.95 5.76 -41.75
C TYR A 333 -101.97 4.55 -42.69
N CYS A 334 -101.19 4.58 -43.77
CA CYS A 334 -101.25 3.55 -44.83
C CYS A 334 -100.27 2.39 -44.62
N LYS A 335 -99.49 2.40 -43.53
CA LYS A 335 -98.48 1.40 -43.17
C LYS A 335 -97.36 1.16 -44.19
N HIS A 336 -97.24 1.97 -45.23
CA HIS A 336 -96.11 1.87 -46.17
C HIS A 336 -94.80 2.22 -45.45
N ILE A 337 -93.69 1.62 -45.90
CA ILE A 337 -92.34 1.87 -45.39
C ILE A 337 -91.62 2.82 -46.35
N ARG A 338 -90.95 3.84 -45.82
CA ARG A 338 -90.11 4.74 -46.62
C ARG A 338 -88.71 4.14 -46.78
N ASP A 339 -88.29 3.96 -48.03
CA ASP A 339 -86.93 3.50 -48.35
C ASP A 339 -85.88 4.63 -48.26
N ASP A 340 -84.61 4.26 -48.43
CA ASP A 340 -83.47 5.20 -48.37
C ASP A 340 -83.49 6.27 -49.49
N LYS A 341 -84.29 6.06 -50.54
CA LYS A 341 -84.48 7.02 -51.65
C LYS A 341 -85.69 7.95 -51.41
N GLY A 342 -86.39 7.77 -50.28
CA GLY A 342 -87.53 8.59 -49.89
C GLY A 342 -88.87 8.14 -50.47
N TYR A 343 -88.93 7.01 -51.18
CA TYR A 343 -90.15 6.46 -51.74
C TYR A 343 -90.89 5.58 -50.73
N TRP A 344 -92.22 5.61 -50.80
CA TRP A 344 -93.08 4.82 -49.92
C TRP A 344 -93.49 3.51 -50.61
N ASN A 345 -93.03 2.41 -50.05
CA ASN A 345 -93.30 1.06 -50.56
C ASN A 345 -94.23 0.31 -49.62
N LYS A 346 -95.02 -0.62 -50.15
CA LYS A 346 -95.78 -1.56 -49.33
C LYS A 346 -94.83 -2.38 -48.46
N VAL A 347 -95.25 -2.71 -47.23
CA VAL A 347 -94.41 -3.39 -46.24
C VAL A 347 -93.84 -4.68 -46.78
N GLU A 348 -94.69 -5.47 -47.43
CA GLU A 348 -94.36 -6.80 -47.95
C GLU A 348 -93.22 -6.72 -48.97
N ARG A 349 -93.27 -5.71 -49.85
CA ARG A 349 -92.22 -5.47 -50.84
C ARG A 349 -90.91 -5.07 -50.18
N TYR A 350 -90.96 -4.13 -49.24
CA TYR A 350 -89.76 -3.69 -48.53
C TYR A 350 -89.08 -4.85 -47.78
N VAL A 351 -89.86 -5.70 -47.10
CA VAL A 351 -89.34 -6.85 -46.34
C VAL A 351 -88.80 -7.94 -47.27
N GLN A 352 -89.45 -8.22 -48.41
CA GLN A 352 -88.92 -9.18 -49.41
C GLN A 352 -87.61 -8.71 -50.06
N GLU A 353 -87.44 -7.40 -50.28
CA GLU A 353 -86.23 -6.86 -50.90
C GLU A 353 -85.04 -6.79 -49.92
N HIS A 354 -85.30 -6.74 -48.61
CA HIS A 354 -84.26 -6.55 -47.57
C HIS A 354 -84.07 -7.76 -46.64
N THR A 355 -84.86 -8.83 -46.79
CA THR A 355 -84.75 -10.08 -46.01
C THR A 355 -85.15 -11.29 -46.86
N ASP A 356 -84.82 -12.51 -46.41
CA ASP A 356 -85.19 -13.75 -47.09
C ASP A 356 -86.66 -14.18 -46.87
N ALA A 357 -87.52 -13.30 -46.36
CA ALA A 357 -88.92 -13.62 -46.02
C ALA A 357 -89.81 -13.77 -47.28
N LYS A 358 -90.62 -14.85 -47.33
CA LYS A 358 -91.63 -15.08 -48.37
C LYS A 358 -93.04 -14.86 -47.81
N PHE A 359 -93.87 -14.13 -48.55
CA PHE A 359 -95.24 -13.83 -48.14
C PHE A 359 -96.23 -14.72 -48.90
N THR A 360 -97.19 -15.27 -48.19
CA THR A 360 -98.37 -15.95 -48.73
C THR A 360 -99.62 -15.13 -48.42
N HIS A 361 -100.66 -15.25 -49.23
CA HIS A 361 -101.91 -14.52 -49.02
C HIS A 361 -102.91 -15.42 -48.31
N SER A 362 -103.31 -15.06 -47.10
CA SER A 362 -104.43 -15.63 -46.36
C SER A 362 -105.33 -14.51 -45.85
N ILE A 363 -106.61 -14.82 -45.62
CA ILE A 363 -107.55 -13.90 -44.97
C ILE A 363 -107.61 -14.28 -43.51
N CYS A 364 -107.38 -13.33 -42.60
CA CYS A 364 -107.54 -13.57 -41.18
C CYS A 364 -109.03 -13.72 -40.81
N PRO A 365 -109.36 -14.43 -39.72
CA PRO A 365 -110.75 -14.65 -39.30
C PRO A 365 -111.57 -13.36 -39.19
N ASP A 366 -110.99 -12.29 -38.64
CA ASP A 366 -111.67 -10.99 -38.48
C ASP A 366 -112.04 -10.35 -39.83
N CYS A 367 -111.14 -10.43 -40.82
CA CYS A 367 -111.40 -9.90 -42.15
C CYS A 367 -112.37 -10.79 -42.92
N MET A 368 -112.35 -12.11 -42.70
CA MET A 368 -113.32 -13.04 -43.26
C MET A 368 -114.72 -12.66 -42.80
N GLN A 369 -114.92 -12.51 -41.50
CA GLN A 369 -116.21 -12.16 -40.92
C GLN A 369 -116.70 -10.77 -41.34
N LYS A 370 -115.80 -9.81 -41.49
CA LYS A 370 -116.17 -8.42 -41.82
C LYS A 370 -116.49 -8.19 -43.29
N HIS A 371 -115.77 -8.85 -44.20
CA HIS A 371 -115.88 -8.61 -45.64
C HIS A 371 -116.63 -9.70 -46.40
N PHE A 372 -116.73 -10.90 -45.80
CA PHE A 372 -117.50 -12.03 -46.31
C PHE A 372 -118.42 -12.62 -45.23
N PRO A 373 -119.30 -11.82 -44.61
CA PRO A 373 -120.16 -12.26 -43.50
C PRO A 373 -121.09 -13.43 -43.89
N GLU A 374 -121.49 -13.52 -45.17
CA GLU A 374 -122.33 -14.61 -45.66
C GLU A 374 -121.58 -15.96 -45.78
N ALA A 375 -120.24 -15.92 -45.86
CA ALA A 375 -119.38 -17.11 -45.90
C ALA A 375 -118.90 -17.53 -44.50
N SER A 376 -119.19 -16.74 -43.45
CA SER A 376 -118.83 -17.09 -42.07
C SER A 376 -119.92 -17.84 -41.31
N ASP A 377 -121.13 -17.96 -41.87
CA ASP A 377 -122.32 -18.56 -41.23
C ASP A 377 -122.78 -19.90 -41.86
N GLU A 378 -121.85 -20.68 -42.42
CA GLU A 378 -122.09 -22.11 -42.70
C GLU A 378 -121.14 -23.00 -41.90
N GLU A 379 -121.62 -23.48 -40.76
CA GLU A 379 -121.28 -24.83 -40.29
C GLU A 379 -121.72 -25.83 -41.37
N ASN A 380 -120.78 -26.38 -42.14
CA ASN A 380 -120.79 -27.75 -42.68
C ASN A 380 -119.53 -28.05 -43.53
N LEU A 381 -118.44 -28.42 -42.86
CA LEU A 381 -117.66 -29.68 -43.04
C LEU A 381 -116.29 -29.61 -42.34
#